data_AF-A0A351L231-F1
#
_entry.id   AF-A0A351L231-F1
#
_cell.length_a   1.000
_cell.length_b   1.000
_cell.length_c   1.000
_cell.angle_alpha   90.00
_cell.angle_beta   90.00
_cell.angle_gamma   90.00
#
_symmetry.space_group_name_H-M   'P 1'
#
loop_
_entity.id
_entity.type
_entity.pdbx_description
1 polymer ?
#
loop_
_entity_poly.entity_id
_entity_poly.type
_entity_poly.pdbx_seq_one_letter_code
_entity_poly.pdbx_strand_id
1 'polypeptide(L)'
;MGHQNGQGRGGAFFAQIGTSIGDAGNVTFSNNTASTGDPIGNVYPVKVNRGDGTIIVEDFTGVGRGNNPSEEILSTFDELVFKGDDLIAKNLLLTQVGVDLEVSFEGVDDTKVILKNFALENLDNLPIPGGQHGQVGNIVFSDDTQLRDNFDVFDADSTQDQIWNRNTVTFLNDLDNNVRGFANSDDAINGQGGNDIIRALSGNDIVRGGDGDDTLYGGLGADILIGNAGDDTLYLGGNRDVDTVVYRNGDGSDLIHQFNRPDGDLLQFEGIEAIDVVVNGNSTSLHLSDRIAGNSGFGSGQLLAELRGVTGFTADNIGLNLAAANTAQFLFA
;
A
#
# COMPACT_ATOMS: atom_id res chain seq x y z
N MET A 1 28.66 -19.62 -44.30
CA MET A 1 28.93 -18.73 -45.46
C MET A 1 27.84 -17.68 -45.46
N GLY A 2 28.22 -16.40 -45.51
CA GLY A 2 27.46 -15.32 -44.89
C GLY A 2 26.34 -14.70 -45.71
N HIS A 3 25.61 -13.81 -45.04
CA HIS A 3 25.47 -12.42 -45.48
C HIS A 3 25.29 -11.52 -44.25
N GLN A 4 26.21 -10.57 -44.07
CA GLN A 4 25.95 -9.34 -43.32
C GLN A 4 25.32 -8.31 -44.27
N ASN A 5 24.46 -7.47 -43.71
CA ASN A 5 24.30 -6.02 -43.93
C ASN A 5 23.40 -5.59 -42.74
N GLY A 6 23.88 -4.87 -41.74
CA GLY A 6 24.19 -3.44 -41.81
C GLY A 6 23.02 -2.66 -41.22
N GLN A 7 23.31 -1.83 -40.21
CA GLN A 7 22.44 -0.93 -39.42
C GLN A 7 21.95 -1.49 -38.08
N GLY A 8 22.36 -0.79 -37.01
CA GLY A 8 22.02 -1.07 -35.64
C GLY A 8 20.51 -1.05 -35.43
N ARG A 9 20.00 -2.12 -34.85
CA ARG A 9 18.68 -2.16 -34.24
C ARG A 9 18.91 -2.45 -32.78
N GLY A 10 18.60 -1.48 -31.92
CA GLY A 10 18.24 -1.80 -30.54
C GLY A 10 17.19 -2.89 -30.59
N GLY A 11 17.41 -3.96 -29.84
CA GLY A 11 16.49 -5.10 -29.82
C GLY A 11 15.16 -4.67 -29.25
N ALA A 12 14.21 -4.33 -30.13
CA ALA A 12 12.80 -4.26 -29.77
C ALA A 12 12.34 -5.69 -29.51
N PHE A 13 12.07 -6.00 -28.24
CA PHE A 13 11.40 -7.23 -27.85
C PHE A 13 9.92 -7.06 -28.20
N PHE A 14 9.48 -7.70 -29.29
CA PHE A 14 8.06 -7.79 -29.62
C PHE A 14 7.50 -9.03 -28.93
N ALA A 15 6.75 -8.86 -27.84
CA ALA A 15 5.92 -9.94 -27.31
C ALA A 15 4.70 -10.12 -28.22
N GLN A 16 4.52 -11.33 -28.74
CA GLN A 16 3.36 -11.69 -29.56
C GLN A 16 2.14 -11.96 -28.66
N ILE A 17 0.97 -11.50 -29.11
CA ILE A 17 -0.33 -11.63 -28.43
C ILE A 17 -0.53 -13.06 -27.88
N GLY A 18 -0.75 -13.17 -26.57
CA GLY A 18 -1.15 -14.42 -25.91
C GLY A 18 -0.02 -15.27 -25.31
N THR A 19 1.20 -14.74 -25.19
CA THR A 19 2.26 -15.39 -24.42
C THR A 19 2.47 -14.67 -23.09
N SER A 20 2.48 -15.42 -21.98
CA SER A 20 2.95 -14.91 -20.69
C SER A 20 4.45 -14.64 -20.83
N ILE A 21 4.89 -13.45 -20.42
CA ILE A 21 6.31 -13.12 -20.35
C ILE A 21 6.84 -13.84 -19.10
N GLY A 22 7.12 -15.13 -19.25
CA GLY A 22 7.73 -15.91 -18.19
C GLY A 22 9.16 -15.43 -17.95
N ASP A 23 9.41 -14.94 -16.73
CA ASP A 23 10.74 -14.75 -16.15
C ASP A 23 11.66 -13.78 -16.94
N ALA A 24 11.14 -12.59 -17.25
CA ALA A 24 11.96 -11.49 -17.73
C ALA A 24 12.33 -10.61 -16.54
N GLY A 25 13.60 -10.61 -16.13
CA GLY A 25 14.11 -9.50 -15.32
C GLY A 25 13.75 -8.14 -15.93
N ASN A 26 13.77 -7.08 -15.11
CA ASN A 26 13.37 -5.69 -15.39
C ASN A 26 12.94 -5.39 -16.85
N VAL A 27 11.63 -5.30 -17.10
CA VAL A 27 11.07 -4.91 -18.40
C VAL A 27 11.01 -3.39 -18.47
N THR A 28 11.61 -2.79 -19.51
CA THR A 28 11.59 -1.33 -19.73
C THR A 28 10.71 -0.99 -20.93
N PHE A 29 9.68 -0.18 -20.72
CA PHE A 29 8.89 0.47 -21.76
C PHE A 29 9.44 1.89 -21.98
N SER A 30 10.32 2.04 -22.99
CA SER A 30 10.86 3.34 -23.40
C SER A 30 10.06 3.92 -24.57
N ASN A 31 9.77 5.22 -24.55
CA ASN A 31 8.92 5.90 -25.53
C ASN A 31 7.51 5.31 -25.63
N ASN A 32 6.71 5.35 -24.56
CA ASN A 32 5.27 5.10 -24.69
C ASN A 32 4.56 6.28 -25.39
N THR A 33 5.07 6.72 -26.55
CA THR A 33 4.39 7.67 -27.42
C THR A 33 3.23 7.00 -28.17
N ALA A 34 2.64 5.94 -27.62
CA ALA A 34 1.49 5.23 -28.14
C ALA A 34 0.18 6.06 -28.05
N SER A 35 0.35 7.36 -27.85
CA SER A 35 -0.70 8.36 -27.78
C SER A 35 -0.65 9.33 -28.98
N THR A 36 0.21 9.10 -29.97
CA THR A 36 0.12 9.83 -31.26
C THR A 36 -0.44 8.95 -32.38
N GLY A 37 -1.78 8.94 -32.45
CA GLY A 37 -2.60 8.89 -33.68
C GLY A 37 -2.40 7.75 -34.69
N ASP A 38 -3.39 6.84 -34.75
CA ASP A 38 -3.81 6.17 -36.00
C ASP A 38 -5.35 6.25 -36.10
N PRO A 39 -5.99 6.38 -37.28
CA PRO A 39 -7.42 6.66 -37.46
C PRO A 39 -8.38 5.54 -37.00
N ILE A 40 -7.88 4.55 -36.26
CA ILE A 40 -8.61 3.40 -35.72
C ILE A 40 -8.21 3.19 -34.24
N GLY A 41 -8.48 4.21 -33.43
CA GLY A 41 -8.52 4.25 -31.95
C GLY A 41 -7.98 3.06 -31.15
N ASN A 42 -6.65 2.97 -30.99
CA ASN A 42 -6.03 2.10 -29.98
C ASN A 42 -5.09 2.93 -29.09
N VAL A 43 -5.58 3.28 -27.90
CA VAL A 43 -4.76 3.58 -26.72
C VAL A 43 -4.05 2.27 -26.34
N TYR A 44 -2.73 2.27 -26.14
CA TYR A 44 -2.03 1.05 -25.69
C TYR A 44 -1.79 1.14 -24.17
N PRO A 45 -2.69 0.61 -23.33
CA PRO A 45 -2.47 0.54 -21.90
C PRO A 45 -1.23 -0.31 -21.58
N VAL A 46 -0.49 0.09 -20.55
CA VAL A 46 0.57 -0.72 -19.96
C VAL A 46 -0.11 -1.82 -19.14
N LYS A 47 -0.14 -3.04 -19.69
CA LYS A 47 -0.72 -4.20 -19.01
C LYS A 47 0.30 -4.84 -18.08
N VAL A 48 -0.07 -5.01 -16.83
CA VAL A 48 0.75 -5.57 -15.76
C VAL A 48 0.05 -6.78 -15.19
N ASN A 49 0.69 -7.93 -15.25
CA ASN A 49 0.18 -9.19 -14.70
C ASN A 49 0.98 -9.57 -13.45
N ARG A 50 0.34 -10.31 -12.55
CA ARG A 50 1.03 -10.93 -11.43
C ARG A 50 2.21 -11.78 -11.91
N GLY A 51 3.38 -11.56 -11.32
CA GLY A 51 4.64 -12.22 -11.64
C GLY A 51 5.46 -11.55 -12.74
N ASP A 52 5.03 -10.41 -13.30
CA ASP A 52 5.79 -9.68 -14.33
C ASP A 52 7.08 -9.03 -13.79
N GLY A 53 7.34 -9.09 -12.48
CA GLY A 53 8.53 -8.52 -11.84
C GLY A 53 8.48 -7.00 -11.79
N THR A 54 9.62 -6.35 -12.04
CA THR A 54 9.69 -4.88 -12.09
C THR A 54 9.51 -4.38 -13.53
N ILE A 55 8.52 -3.51 -13.72
CA ILE A 55 8.25 -2.81 -14.97
C ILE A 55 8.67 -1.34 -14.82
N ILE A 56 9.41 -0.81 -15.78
CA ILE A 56 9.80 0.61 -15.82
C ILE A 56 9.07 1.27 -16.98
N VAL A 57 8.35 2.35 -16.70
CA VAL A 57 7.62 3.15 -17.70
C VAL A 57 8.25 4.53 -17.76
N GLU A 58 8.74 4.90 -18.94
CA GLU A 58 9.22 6.24 -19.25
C GLU A 58 8.10 7.07 -19.89
N ASP A 59 8.07 8.37 -19.60
CA ASP A 59 7.16 9.36 -20.21
C ASP A 59 5.66 9.12 -19.94
N PHE A 60 5.30 8.54 -18.78
CA PHE A 60 3.90 8.37 -18.39
C PHE A 60 3.23 9.74 -18.20
N THR A 61 2.25 10.09 -19.04
CA THR A 61 1.60 11.40 -18.94
C THR A 61 0.39 11.40 -18.02
N GLY A 62 -0.28 10.25 -17.89
CA GLY A 62 -1.55 10.11 -17.19
C GLY A 62 -2.66 11.03 -17.71
N VAL A 63 -3.77 11.09 -16.98
CA VAL A 63 -4.98 11.88 -17.27
C VAL A 63 -4.93 13.31 -16.72
N GLY A 64 -3.88 13.67 -15.98
CA GLY A 64 -3.76 14.97 -15.28
C GLY A 64 -4.65 15.09 -14.04
N ARG A 65 -4.69 16.29 -13.43
CA ARG A 65 -5.47 16.60 -12.21
C ARG A 65 -6.79 17.31 -12.49
N GLY A 66 -7.77 17.10 -11.61
CA GLY A 66 -8.98 17.93 -11.49
C GLY A 66 -10.13 17.54 -12.43
N ASN A 67 -11.24 18.27 -12.39
CA ASN A 67 -12.46 17.84 -13.09
C ASN A 67 -12.39 18.08 -14.61
N ASN A 68 -12.71 17.03 -15.38
CA ASN A 68 -12.98 17.06 -16.83
C ASN A 68 -11.72 17.30 -17.72
N PRO A 69 -10.90 16.26 -17.94
CA PRO A 69 -9.72 16.34 -18.81
C PRO A 69 -10.12 16.74 -20.24
N SER A 70 -9.25 17.47 -20.93
CA SER A 70 -9.53 17.92 -22.30
C SER A 70 -9.64 16.73 -23.26
N GLU A 71 -10.34 16.89 -24.38
CA GLU A 71 -10.41 15.85 -25.43
C GLU A 71 -9.02 15.45 -25.95
N GLU A 72 -8.05 16.39 -25.93
CA GLU A 72 -6.65 16.11 -26.26
C GLU A 72 -6.08 15.09 -25.26
N ILE A 73 -6.15 15.37 -23.96
CA ILE A 73 -5.69 14.47 -22.88
C ILE A 73 -6.39 13.11 -22.95
N LEU A 74 -7.71 13.10 -23.12
CA LEU A 74 -8.50 11.87 -23.24
C LEU A 74 -8.11 10.99 -24.44
N SER A 75 -7.49 11.58 -25.46
CA SER A 75 -6.99 10.86 -26.63
C SER A 75 -5.52 10.44 -26.52
N THR A 76 -4.79 10.97 -25.53
CA THR A 76 -3.33 10.89 -25.42
C THR A 76 -2.81 10.36 -24.09
N PHE A 77 -3.67 10.05 -23.11
CA PHE A 77 -3.21 9.61 -21.79
C PHE A 77 -2.72 8.15 -21.80
N ASP A 78 -1.81 7.88 -20.86
CA ASP A 78 -1.35 6.53 -20.54
C ASP A 78 -2.19 5.91 -19.41
N GLU A 79 -2.47 4.62 -19.51
CA GLU A 79 -3.23 3.85 -18.52
C GLU A 79 -2.39 2.64 -18.06
N LEU A 80 -2.33 2.40 -16.76
CA LEU A 80 -1.83 1.16 -16.16
C LEU A 80 -3.00 0.21 -15.91
N VAL A 81 -2.94 -1.00 -16.48
CA VAL A 81 -3.97 -2.03 -16.29
C VAL A 81 -3.37 -3.21 -15.56
N PHE A 82 -3.73 -3.37 -14.28
CA PHE A 82 -3.29 -4.47 -13.44
C PHE A 82 -4.24 -5.66 -13.52
N LYS A 83 -3.66 -6.87 -13.55
CA LYS A 83 -4.40 -8.13 -13.67
C LYS A 83 -3.78 -9.26 -12.84
N GLY A 84 -4.61 -9.96 -12.09
CA GLY A 84 -4.22 -11.15 -11.34
C GLY A 84 -4.38 -10.97 -9.84
N ASP A 85 -4.21 -12.09 -9.14
CA ASP A 85 -4.49 -12.19 -7.71
C ASP A 85 -3.66 -11.17 -6.91
N ASP A 86 -4.35 -10.51 -5.97
CA ASP A 86 -3.85 -9.45 -5.10
C ASP A 86 -3.30 -8.20 -5.82
N LEU A 87 -3.62 -7.96 -7.09
CA LEU A 87 -3.39 -6.66 -7.72
C LEU A 87 -4.70 -5.86 -7.70
N ILE A 88 -5.08 -5.34 -6.53
CA ILE A 88 -6.36 -4.65 -6.31
C ILE A 88 -6.16 -3.27 -5.69
N ALA A 89 -7.19 -2.42 -5.73
CA ALA A 89 -7.09 -1.08 -5.16
C ALA A 89 -6.78 -1.09 -3.65
N LYS A 90 -7.43 -1.97 -2.88
CA LYS A 90 -7.32 -2.01 -1.41
C LYS A 90 -5.89 -2.28 -0.89
N ASN A 91 -5.04 -2.91 -1.69
CA ASN A 91 -3.64 -3.14 -1.36
C ASN A 91 -2.66 -2.33 -2.21
N LEU A 92 -3.13 -1.39 -3.03
CA LEU A 92 -2.27 -0.47 -3.78
C LEU A 92 -1.40 0.36 -2.85
N LEU A 93 -0.12 0.49 -3.19
CA LEU A 93 0.84 1.37 -2.55
C LEU A 93 1.44 2.30 -3.62
N LEU A 94 1.54 3.58 -3.28
CA LEU A 94 2.12 4.61 -4.13
C LEU A 94 3.25 5.28 -3.36
N THR A 95 4.49 5.07 -3.78
CA THR A 95 5.67 5.56 -3.04
C THR A 95 6.51 6.48 -3.91
N GLN A 96 6.69 7.72 -3.48
CA GLN A 96 7.56 8.67 -4.16
C GLN A 96 9.03 8.35 -3.86
N VAL A 97 9.80 7.95 -4.87
CA VAL A 97 11.23 7.63 -4.74
C VAL A 97 12.06 8.62 -5.56
N GLY A 98 12.47 9.71 -4.90
CA GLY A 98 13.11 10.82 -5.59
C GLY A 98 12.15 11.46 -6.59
N VAL A 99 12.48 11.43 -7.88
CA VAL A 99 11.62 11.98 -8.95
C VAL A 99 10.71 10.93 -9.58
N ASP A 100 10.83 9.66 -9.20
CA ASP A 100 10.04 8.58 -9.76
C ASP A 100 8.91 8.17 -8.81
N LEU A 101 7.81 7.66 -9.36
CA LEU A 101 6.74 7.05 -8.57
C LEU A 101 6.81 5.53 -8.68
N GLU A 102 6.92 4.85 -7.54
CA GLU A 102 6.75 3.40 -7.47
C GLU A 102 5.28 3.06 -7.19
N VAL A 103 4.71 2.21 -8.04
CA VAL A 103 3.38 1.63 -7.90
C VAL A 103 3.55 0.16 -7.58
N SER A 104 3.22 -0.22 -6.35
CA SER A 104 3.38 -1.57 -5.82
C SER A 104 2.12 -1.99 -5.06
N PHE A 105 2.14 -3.18 -4.49
CA PHE A 105 1.00 -3.70 -3.73
C PHE A 105 1.48 -4.36 -2.44
N GLU A 106 0.76 -4.10 -1.36
CA GLU A 106 0.96 -4.74 -0.07
C GLU A 106 0.79 -6.26 -0.21
N GLY A 107 1.78 -7.02 0.27
CA GLY A 107 1.85 -8.48 0.13
C GLY A 107 2.25 -9.00 -1.27
N VAL A 108 2.77 -8.13 -2.15
CA VAL A 108 3.14 -8.50 -3.53
C VAL A 108 4.57 -8.10 -3.85
N ASP A 109 5.48 -9.08 -3.78
CA ASP A 109 6.92 -8.84 -3.98
C ASP A 109 7.39 -9.04 -5.43
N ASP A 110 6.61 -9.77 -6.23
CA ASP A 110 6.95 -10.20 -7.58
C ASP A 110 6.33 -9.33 -8.67
N THR A 111 5.73 -8.18 -8.33
CA THR A 111 5.12 -7.27 -9.31
C THR A 111 5.15 -5.83 -8.82
N LYS A 112 5.80 -4.95 -9.58
CA LYS A 112 5.75 -3.50 -9.37
C LYS A 112 6.01 -2.70 -10.65
N VAL A 113 5.54 -1.45 -10.67
CA VAL A 113 5.78 -0.50 -11.75
C VAL A 113 6.54 0.70 -11.22
N ILE A 114 7.54 1.18 -11.96
CA ILE A 114 8.25 2.42 -11.68
C ILE A 114 7.94 3.40 -12.81
N LEU A 115 7.21 4.47 -12.50
CA LEU A 115 6.93 5.57 -13.40
C LEU A 115 8.06 6.61 -13.28
N LYS A 116 8.84 6.75 -14.34
CA LYS A 116 10.00 7.64 -14.35
C LYS A 116 9.60 9.10 -14.43
N ASN A 117 10.21 9.94 -13.60
CA ASN A 117 9.95 11.38 -13.54
C ASN A 117 8.47 11.73 -13.32
N PHE A 118 7.75 10.91 -12.56
CA PHE A 118 6.34 11.09 -12.26
C PHE A 118 6.16 11.40 -10.78
N ALA A 119 5.44 12.47 -10.49
CA ALA A 119 5.16 12.89 -9.11
C ALA A 119 3.79 12.37 -8.68
N LEU A 120 3.70 11.82 -7.46
CA LEU A 120 2.51 11.23 -6.87
C LEU A 120 1.29 12.15 -6.98
N GLU A 121 1.45 13.43 -6.68
CA GLU A 121 0.35 14.40 -6.69
C GLU A 121 -0.24 14.66 -8.08
N ASN A 122 0.35 14.10 -9.14
CA ASN A 122 -0.21 14.14 -10.50
C ASN A 122 -1.00 12.86 -10.86
N LEU A 123 -1.04 11.87 -9.97
CA LEU A 123 -1.84 10.67 -10.14
C LEU A 123 -3.27 10.92 -9.65
N ASP A 124 -4.23 10.82 -10.56
CA ASP A 124 -5.65 11.01 -10.25
C ASP A 124 -6.52 10.00 -11.03
N ASN A 125 -7.69 9.66 -10.49
CA ASN A 125 -8.71 8.88 -11.16
C ASN A 125 -9.96 9.75 -11.31
N LEU A 126 -10.22 10.23 -12.53
CA LEU A 126 -11.22 11.27 -12.71
C LEU A 126 -12.63 10.69 -12.91
N PRO A 127 -13.62 11.08 -12.09
CA PRO A 127 -15.01 10.74 -12.36
C PRO A 127 -15.50 11.49 -13.60
N ILE A 128 -15.98 10.79 -14.64
CA ILE A 128 -16.65 11.46 -15.76
C ILE A 128 -18.03 11.98 -15.29
N PRO A 129 -18.32 13.29 -15.43
CA PRO A 129 -19.65 13.82 -15.13
C PRO A 129 -20.71 13.20 -16.04
N GLY A 130 -21.75 12.59 -15.45
CA GLY A 130 -22.90 12.06 -16.21
C GLY A 130 -23.13 10.56 -16.10
N GLY A 131 -22.30 9.85 -15.34
CA GLY A 131 -22.64 8.58 -14.70
C GLY A 131 -23.30 7.56 -15.62
N GLN A 132 -22.57 7.02 -16.60
CA GLN A 132 -22.70 5.63 -17.03
C GLN A 132 -21.33 5.13 -17.54
N HIS A 133 -20.68 4.28 -16.74
CA HIS A 133 -19.66 3.30 -17.19
C HIS A 133 -18.46 3.82 -17.98
N GLY A 134 -17.79 4.87 -17.51
CA GLY A 134 -16.46 5.22 -18.01
C GLY A 134 -15.79 6.16 -17.04
N GLN A 135 -15.05 5.65 -16.07
CA GLN A 135 -14.06 6.46 -15.36
C GLN A 135 -12.79 6.43 -16.19
N VAL A 136 -12.12 7.57 -16.32
CA VAL A 136 -10.80 7.61 -16.94
C VAL A 136 -9.82 7.70 -15.79
N GLY A 137 -9.11 6.60 -15.57
CA GLY A 137 -8.15 6.47 -14.48
C GLY A 137 -6.76 6.21 -15.02
N ASN A 138 -5.76 6.69 -14.29
CA ASN A 138 -4.38 6.31 -14.55
C ASN A 138 -4.13 4.83 -14.24
N ILE A 139 -4.92 4.26 -13.31
CA ILE A 139 -4.80 2.87 -12.88
C ILE A 139 -6.17 2.17 -12.93
N VAL A 140 -6.21 1.02 -13.59
CA VAL A 140 -7.38 0.17 -13.74
C VAL A 140 -7.05 -1.25 -13.30
N PHE A 141 -7.98 -1.87 -12.55
CA PHE A 141 -7.88 -3.23 -12.04
C PHE A 141 -8.83 -4.15 -12.81
N SER A 142 -8.29 -5.11 -13.56
CA SER A 142 -9.09 -5.87 -14.54
C SER A 142 -10.07 -6.86 -13.94
N ASP A 143 -9.86 -7.23 -12.67
CA ASP A 143 -10.75 -8.14 -11.94
C ASP A 143 -11.89 -7.37 -11.23
N ASP A 144 -11.88 -6.04 -11.31
CA ASP A 144 -12.97 -5.22 -10.82
C ASP A 144 -14.15 -5.26 -11.79
N THR A 145 -15.27 -5.82 -11.32
CA THR A 145 -16.50 -5.96 -12.11
C THR A 145 -17.31 -4.67 -12.19
N GLN A 146 -16.92 -3.62 -11.44
CA GLN A 146 -17.47 -2.27 -11.52
C GLN A 146 -16.34 -1.27 -11.41
N LEU A 147 -16.05 -0.51 -12.47
CA LEU A 147 -15.19 0.68 -12.36
C LEU A 147 -15.83 1.63 -11.34
N ARG A 148 -15.26 1.64 -10.14
CA ARG A 148 -15.54 2.58 -9.06
C ARG A 148 -14.35 3.49 -8.92
N ASP A 149 -14.59 4.63 -8.28
CA ASP A 149 -13.51 5.56 -7.95
C ASP A 149 -12.67 4.88 -6.87
N ASN A 150 -11.67 4.15 -7.36
CA ASN A 150 -11.02 3.10 -6.59
C ASN A 150 -9.91 3.66 -5.72
N PHE A 151 -9.36 4.82 -6.08
CA PHE A 151 -8.45 5.54 -5.22
C PHE A 151 -8.42 7.03 -5.53
N ASP A 152 -8.01 7.79 -4.51
CA ASP A 152 -7.95 9.24 -4.44
C ASP A 152 -6.54 9.66 -3.97
N VAL A 153 -5.98 10.77 -4.49
CA VAL A 153 -4.68 11.31 -4.06
C VAL A 153 -4.81 12.78 -3.66
N PHE A 154 -4.41 13.13 -2.45
CA PHE A 154 -4.32 14.52 -2.01
C PHE A 154 -3.18 15.21 -2.76
N ASP A 155 -3.44 16.40 -3.30
CA ASP A 155 -2.35 17.21 -3.82
C ASP A 155 -1.39 17.65 -2.70
N ALA A 156 -0.17 18.03 -3.07
CA ALA A 156 0.89 18.37 -2.12
C ALA A 156 0.56 19.54 -1.17
N ASP A 157 -0.46 20.35 -1.47
CA ASP A 157 -0.86 21.53 -0.69
C ASP A 157 -2.22 21.32 0.03
N SER A 158 -2.84 20.15 -0.12
CA SER A 158 -4.14 19.83 0.44
C SER A 158 -4.08 19.86 1.96
N THR A 159 -5.03 20.56 2.57
CA THR A 159 -5.20 20.69 4.03
C THR A 159 -6.57 20.22 4.48
N GLN A 160 -7.17 19.32 3.70
CA GLN A 160 -8.50 18.80 3.96
C GLN A 160 -8.51 17.93 5.21
N ASP A 161 -9.62 17.95 5.92
CA ASP A 161 -9.80 17.20 7.17
C ASP A 161 -10.63 15.92 7.00
N GLN A 162 -10.97 15.56 5.75
CA GLN A 162 -11.84 14.44 5.42
C GLN A 162 -11.54 13.90 4.03
N ILE A 163 -11.59 12.56 3.86
CA ILE A 163 -11.46 11.92 2.54
C ILE A 163 -12.68 12.20 1.65
N TRP A 164 -12.54 12.06 0.33
CA TRP A 164 -13.60 12.45 -0.61
C TRP A 164 -14.75 11.45 -0.72
N ASN A 165 -14.41 10.16 -0.74
CA ASN A 165 -15.32 9.08 -1.08
C ASN A 165 -15.41 8.03 0.03
N ARG A 166 -16.49 7.24 0.01
CA ARG A 166 -16.70 6.10 0.89
C ARG A 166 -16.27 4.81 0.19
N ASN A 167 -15.69 3.87 0.92
CA ASN A 167 -15.15 2.61 0.45
C ASN A 167 -14.10 2.83 -0.65
N THR A 168 -13.24 3.82 -0.43
CA THR A 168 -12.19 4.24 -1.36
C THR A 168 -10.82 3.94 -0.78
N VAL A 169 -9.80 3.96 -1.63
CA VAL A 169 -8.41 4.05 -1.20
C VAL A 169 -7.99 5.51 -1.28
N THR A 170 -7.33 6.07 -0.27
CA THR A 170 -6.87 7.46 -0.30
C THR A 170 -5.40 7.50 0.05
N PHE A 171 -4.64 8.26 -0.73
CA PHE A 171 -3.26 8.62 -0.46
C PHE A 171 -3.23 10.09 -0.07
N LEU A 172 -2.73 10.38 1.13
CA LEU A 172 -2.55 11.74 1.61
C LEU A 172 -1.28 12.35 0.97
N ASN A 173 -0.83 13.48 1.49
CA ASN A 173 0.39 14.15 1.06
C ASN A 173 1.43 14.14 2.19
N ASP A 174 2.66 14.59 1.91
CA ASP A 174 3.77 14.57 2.87
C ASP A 174 3.68 15.63 4.01
N LEU A 175 2.48 16.17 4.28
CA LEU A 175 2.25 17.15 5.35
C LEU A 175 1.73 16.45 6.60
N ASP A 176 1.80 17.10 7.76
CA ASP A 176 1.08 16.65 8.96
C ASP A 176 -0.45 16.76 8.74
N ASN A 177 -1.09 15.65 8.37
CA ASN A 177 -2.50 15.58 8.03
C ASN A 177 -3.36 15.32 9.27
N ASN A 178 -4.60 15.82 9.26
CA ASN A 178 -5.60 15.47 10.27
C ASN A 178 -6.90 15.13 9.59
N VAL A 179 -7.04 13.86 9.21
CA VAL A 179 -8.07 13.39 8.29
C VAL A 179 -9.00 12.40 8.97
N ARG A 180 -10.28 12.47 8.61
CA ARG A 180 -11.28 11.46 8.95
C ARG A 180 -11.83 10.75 7.71
N GLY A 181 -12.02 9.45 7.83
CA GLY A 181 -12.80 8.62 6.92
C GLY A 181 -14.30 8.83 7.11
N PHE A 182 -15.08 7.79 6.80
CA PHE A 182 -16.53 7.84 6.92
C PHE A 182 -17.10 6.72 7.80
N ALA A 183 -18.12 7.04 8.60
CA ALA A 183 -18.83 6.00 9.35
C ALA A 183 -19.66 5.08 8.42
N ASN A 184 -19.52 3.77 8.58
CA ASN A 184 -20.07 2.68 7.77
C ASN A 184 -19.47 2.66 6.37
N SER A 185 -18.14 2.61 6.31
CA SER A 185 -17.31 2.69 5.11
C SER A 185 -16.10 1.81 5.32
N ASP A 186 -15.75 0.96 4.34
CA ASP A 186 -14.55 0.14 4.38
C ASP A 186 -13.45 0.86 3.58
N ASP A 187 -12.79 1.82 4.20
CA ASP A 187 -11.82 2.72 3.59
C ASP A 187 -10.38 2.14 3.67
N ALA A 188 -9.50 2.54 2.76
CA ALA A 188 -8.06 2.31 2.89
C ALA A 188 -7.35 3.66 2.86
N ILE A 189 -6.82 4.14 3.98
CA ILE A 189 -6.22 5.46 4.11
C ILE A 189 -4.72 5.30 4.30
N ASN A 190 -3.93 5.96 3.46
CA ASN A 190 -2.47 5.93 3.47
C ASN A 190 -1.95 7.35 3.72
N GLY A 191 -1.33 7.60 4.87
CA GLY A 191 -0.84 8.92 5.30
C GLY A 191 0.36 9.44 4.52
N GLN A 192 1.15 8.53 3.94
CA GLN A 192 2.36 8.84 3.17
C GLN A 192 3.49 9.38 4.04
N GLY A 193 3.60 10.69 4.23
CA GLY A 193 4.68 11.29 5.00
C GLY A 193 4.15 12.38 5.91
N GLY A 194 4.88 12.68 6.99
CA GLY A 194 4.45 13.66 7.98
C GLY A 194 3.89 12.97 9.22
N ASN A 195 3.58 13.76 10.25
CA ASN A 195 3.04 13.23 11.50
C ASN A 195 1.52 13.36 11.49
N ASP A 196 0.85 12.30 11.08
CA ASP A 196 -0.56 12.31 10.75
C ASP A 196 -1.48 11.95 11.92
N ILE A 197 -2.71 12.44 11.85
CA ILE A 197 -3.81 12.00 12.69
C ILE A 197 -4.91 11.46 11.78
N ILE A 198 -5.05 10.14 11.71
CA ILE A 198 -5.99 9.48 10.82
C ILE A 198 -7.11 8.80 11.61
N ARG A 199 -8.36 9.11 11.28
CA ARG A 199 -9.55 8.55 11.93
C ARG A 199 -10.44 7.84 10.93
N ALA A 200 -10.35 6.52 10.83
CA ALA A 200 -11.11 5.77 9.81
C ALA A 200 -12.62 5.70 10.10
N LEU A 201 -12.98 5.64 11.39
CA LEU A 201 -14.34 5.71 11.97
C LEU A 201 -15.03 4.35 12.09
N SER A 202 -15.87 3.93 11.15
CA SER A 202 -16.55 2.65 11.30
C SER A 202 -16.73 1.94 9.98
N GLY A 203 -16.63 0.62 9.99
CA GLY A 203 -16.42 -0.21 8.81
C GLY A 203 -15.13 -1.00 9.01
N ASN A 204 -14.73 -1.78 8.02
CA ASN A 204 -13.51 -2.58 8.08
C ASN A 204 -12.41 -1.88 7.29
N ASP A 205 -11.67 -1.02 7.98
CA ASP A 205 -10.74 -0.09 7.39
C ASP A 205 -9.32 -0.66 7.30
N ILE A 206 -8.52 -0.12 6.38
CA ILE A 206 -7.06 -0.25 6.41
C ILE A 206 -6.48 1.14 6.63
N VAL A 207 -5.66 1.30 7.67
CA VAL A 207 -5.01 2.57 7.99
C VAL A 207 -3.51 2.38 7.98
N ARG A 208 -2.83 3.06 7.07
CA ARG A 208 -1.37 3.11 6.98
C ARG A 208 -0.91 4.51 7.34
N GLY A 209 -0.05 4.63 8.35
CA GLY A 209 0.54 5.91 8.76
C GLY A 209 1.51 6.41 7.68
N GLY A 210 2.64 5.74 7.55
CA GLY A 210 3.63 6.08 6.53
C GLY A 210 4.95 6.43 7.19
N ASP A 211 5.63 7.45 6.68
CA ASP A 211 6.82 8.01 7.31
C ASP A 211 6.42 9.12 8.28
N GLY A 212 6.77 9.03 9.56
CA GLY A 212 6.48 10.05 10.58
C GLY A 212 5.90 9.44 11.84
N ASP A 213 5.77 10.25 12.90
CA ASP A 213 5.16 9.80 14.17
C ASP A 213 3.64 10.01 14.11
N ASP A 214 2.92 8.95 13.75
CA ASP A 214 1.50 9.00 13.42
C ASP A 214 0.59 8.67 14.61
N THR A 215 -0.66 9.13 14.54
CA THR A 215 -1.73 8.72 15.44
C THR A 215 -2.90 8.15 14.66
N LEU A 216 -3.04 6.83 14.70
CA LEU A 216 -4.01 6.08 13.91
C LEU A 216 -5.19 5.64 14.78
N TYR A 217 -6.42 5.85 14.30
CA TYR A 217 -7.64 5.36 14.93
C TYR A 217 -8.41 4.50 13.92
N GLY A 218 -8.51 3.19 14.19
CA GLY A 218 -9.36 2.26 13.42
C GLY A 218 -10.82 2.60 13.64
N GLY A 219 -11.34 2.24 14.82
CA GLY A 219 -12.65 2.69 15.28
C GLY A 219 -13.61 1.54 15.55
N LEU A 220 -14.68 1.41 14.77
CA LEU A 220 -15.65 0.31 14.91
C LEU A 220 -15.63 -0.58 13.68
N GLY A 221 -15.41 -1.87 13.89
CA GLY A 221 -15.27 -2.85 12.81
C GLY A 221 -13.94 -3.57 12.95
N ALA A 222 -13.64 -4.45 12.02
CA ALA A 222 -12.38 -5.20 11.99
C ALA A 222 -11.38 -4.46 11.11
N ASP A 223 -10.50 -3.70 11.75
CA ASP A 223 -9.57 -2.79 11.08
C ASP A 223 -8.16 -3.40 10.96
N ILE A 224 -7.40 -2.96 9.96
CA ILE A 224 -5.96 -3.24 9.84
C ILE A 224 -5.21 -1.93 10.04
N LEU A 225 -4.38 -1.85 11.07
CA LEU A 225 -3.54 -0.69 11.33
C LEU A 225 -2.07 -1.04 11.06
N ILE A 226 -1.38 -0.16 10.35
CA ILE A 226 0.02 -0.27 10.00
C ILE A 226 0.65 1.10 10.26
N GLY A 227 1.47 1.22 11.30
CA GLY A 227 2.21 2.46 11.58
C GLY A 227 3.13 2.82 10.42
N ASN A 228 3.94 1.83 10.00
CA ASN A 228 5.12 2.01 9.16
C ASN A 228 6.17 2.83 9.93
N ALA A 229 6.99 3.64 9.26
CA ALA A 229 8.22 4.16 9.85
C ALA A 229 7.97 5.37 10.76
N GLY A 230 8.11 5.19 12.07
CA GLY A 230 8.03 6.26 13.05
C GLY A 230 7.72 5.70 14.43
N ASP A 231 7.64 6.55 15.45
CA ASP A 231 7.15 6.10 16.77
C ASP A 231 5.64 6.39 16.86
N ASP A 232 4.82 5.43 16.46
CA ASP A 232 3.39 5.64 16.20
C ASP A 232 2.49 5.37 17.42
N THR A 233 1.30 5.96 17.44
CA THR A 233 0.24 5.68 18.42
C THR A 233 -1.02 5.14 17.76
N LEU A 234 -1.34 3.87 18.03
CA LEU A 234 -2.42 3.14 17.39
C LEU A 234 -3.58 2.90 18.36
N TYR A 235 -4.79 3.29 17.96
CA TYR A 235 -6.04 3.07 18.69
C TYR A 235 -6.95 2.15 17.88
N LEU A 236 -7.06 0.89 18.29
CA LEU A 236 -7.84 -0.12 17.58
C LEU A 236 -9.34 0.14 17.67
N GLY A 237 -9.78 0.61 18.84
CA GLY A 237 -11.18 0.83 19.14
C GLY A 237 -11.67 -0.21 20.12
N GLY A 238 -12.34 0.22 21.19
CA GLY A 238 -12.71 -0.68 22.30
C GLY A 238 -13.90 -1.60 21.98
N ASN A 239 -14.01 -2.08 20.76
CA ASN A 239 -15.12 -2.89 20.25
C ASN A 239 -14.83 -4.41 20.43
N ARG A 240 -15.62 -5.29 19.80
CA ARG A 240 -15.43 -6.76 19.88
C ARG A 240 -15.02 -7.41 18.56
N ASP A 241 -15.00 -6.62 17.50
CA ASP A 241 -14.44 -7.01 16.22
C ASP A 241 -12.93 -7.18 16.39
N VAL A 242 -12.31 -7.93 15.49
CA VAL A 242 -10.90 -8.31 15.61
C VAL A 242 -10.09 -7.38 14.75
N ASP A 243 -9.35 -6.48 15.40
CA ASP A 243 -8.42 -5.59 14.72
C ASP A 243 -7.08 -6.30 14.51
N THR A 244 -6.37 -5.97 13.44
CA THR A 244 -5.02 -6.48 13.18
C THR A 244 -4.05 -5.33 13.15
N VAL A 245 -2.96 -5.44 13.90
CA VAL A 245 -1.82 -4.54 13.75
C VAL A 245 -0.70 -5.27 13.05
N VAL A 246 -0.23 -4.71 11.93
CA VAL A 246 0.90 -5.25 11.17
C VAL A 246 2.15 -4.47 11.55
N TYR A 247 3.21 -5.21 11.91
CA TYR A 247 4.51 -4.68 12.26
C TYR A 247 5.63 -5.32 11.45
N ARG A 248 6.57 -4.48 11.05
CA ARG A 248 7.74 -4.85 10.26
C ARG A 248 9.00 -4.29 10.89
N ASN A 249 10.14 -4.76 10.40
CA ASN A 249 11.42 -4.21 10.81
C ASN A 249 11.62 -2.84 10.16
N GLY A 250 11.73 -1.79 10.98
CA GLY A 250 11.85 -0.41 10.52
C GLY A 250 10.71 0.48 11.01
N ASP A 251 9.62 -0.13 11.52
CA ASP A 251 8.42 0.57 11.97
C ASP A 251 8.57 1.32 13.31
N GLY A 252 9.80 1.68 13.72
CA GLY A 252 10.04 2.40 14.97
C GLY A 252 9.53 1.72 16.25
N SER A 253 9.15 2.52 17.25
CA SER A 253 8.76 2.10 18.59
C SER A 253 7.35 2.56 18.94
N ASP A 254 6.38 1.68 18.76
CA ASP A 254 4.99 2.09 18.79
C ASP A 254 4.27 1.89 20.12
N LEU A 255 3.14 2.55 20.23
CA LEU A 255 2.21 2.47 21.34
C LEU A 255 0.82 2.05 20.87
N ILE A 256 0.39 0.85 21.27
CA ILE A 256 -0.94 0.32 20.90
C ILE A 256 -1.88 0.38 22.09
N HIS A 257 -3.03 1.00 21.86
CA HIS A 257 -4.11 1.19 22.80
C HIS A 257 -5.32 0.34 22.43
N GLN A 258 -6.06 -0.05 23.48
CA GLN A 258 -7.37 -0.72 23.37
C GLN A 258 -7.33 -2.14 22.77
N PHE A 259 -6.16 -2.76 22.75
CA PHE A 259 -5.99 -4.16 22.35
C PHE A 259 -6.84 -5.12 23.19
N ASN A 260 -7.79 -5.80 22.55
CA ASN A 260 -8.81 -6.66 23.15
C ASN A 260 -8.47 -8.16 23.06
N ARG A 261 -8.91 -8.96 24.03
CA ARG A 261 -8.63 -10.40 24.21
C ARG A 261 -9.77 -11.09 24.97
N PRO A 262 -9.95 -12.44 24.92
CA PRO A 262 -9.11 -13.47 24.28
C PRO A 262 -9.52 -13.91 22.86
N ASP A 263 -10.72 -13.57 22.41
CA ASP A 263 -11.16 -13.80 21.02
C ASP A 263 -10.94 -12.56 20.14
N GLY A 264 -10.05 -11.65 20.57
CA GLY A 264 -9.91 -10.26 20.07
C GLY A 264 -8.74 -10.06 19.11
N ASP A 265 -8.03 -8.94 19.26
CA ASP A 265 -7.12 -8.37 18.27
C ASP A 265 -5.86 -9.23 17.99
N LEU A 266 -5.29 -9.02 16.80
CA LEU A 266 -4.14 -9.73 16.27
C LEU A 266 -2.93 -8.81 16.15
N LEU A 267 -1.77 -9.37 16.47
CA LEU A 267 -0.50 -8.77 16.13
C LEU A 267 0.21 -9.63 15.09
N GLN A 268 0.41 -9.06 13.91
CA GLN A 268 1.06 -9.69 12.76
C GLN A 268 2.44 -9.09 12.58
N PHE A 269 3.46 -9.94 12.58
CA PHE A 269 4.85 -9.55 12.36
C PHE A 269 5.33 -10.08 11.02
N GLU A 270 5.86 -9.20 10.17
CA GLU A 270 6.37 -9.56 8.84
C GLU A 270 7.87 -9.29 8.75
N GLY A 271 8.61 -10.27 8.24
CA GLY A 271 10.07 -10.18 8.09
C GLY A 271 10.85 -10.14 9.41
N ILE A 272 10.20 -10.43 10.54
CA ILE A 272 10.82 -10.43 11.88
C ILE A 272 11.14 -11.85 12.31
N GLU A 273 12.42 -12.13 12.50
CA GLU A 273 12.90 -13.49 12.80
C GLU A 273 12.75 -13.90 14.27
N ALA A 274 12.78 -12.95 15.20
CA ALA A 274 12.73 -13.24 16.63
C ALA A 274 12.31 -12.03 17.47
N ILE A 275 11.45 -12.28 18.45
CA ILE A 275 10.80 -11.28 19.31
C ILE A 275 10.94 -11.73 20.76
N ASP A 276 11.42 -10.83 21.60
CA ASP A 276 11.41 -10.96 23.05
C ASP A 276 10.16 -10.28 23.61
N VAL A 277 9.46 -10.95 24.52
CA VAL A 277 8.25 -10.40 25.15
C VAL A 277 8.50 -10.14 26.63
N VAL A 278 8.28 -8.90 27.05
CA VAL A 278 8.48 -8.44 28.43
C VAL A 278 7.15 -7.98 28.99
N VAL A 279 6.73 -8.56 30.12
CA VAL A 279 5.50 -8.17 30.81
C VAL A 279 5.85 -7.44 32.10
N ASN A 280 5.31 -6.24 32.29
CA ASN A 280 5.48 -5.45 33.51
C ASN A 280 4.13 -4.88 33.98
N GLY A 281 3.52 -5.52 34.99
CA GLY A 281 2.20 -5.14 35.46
C GLY A 281 1.13 -5.34 34.38
N ASN A 282 0.51 -4.24 33.93
CA ASN A 282 -0.53 -4.23 32.88
C ASN A 282 0.01 -3.76 31.51
N SER A 283 1.33 -3.61 31.38
CA SER A 283 1.99 -3.31 30.10
C SER A 283 2.70 -4.55 29.59
N THR A 284 2.62 -4.77 28.29
CA THR A 284 3.43 -5.77 27.58
C THR A 284 4.23 -5.09 26.50
N SER A 285 5.53 -5.32 26.50
CA SER A 285 6.48 -4.77 25.56
C SER A 285 7.03 -5.88 24.68
N LEU A 286 7.17 -5.59 23.41
CA LEU A 286 7.65 -6.52 22.39
C LEU A 286 8.93 -5.95 21.82
N HIS A 287 10.05 -6.64 21.99
CA HIS A 287 11.36 -6.19 21.55
C HIS A 287 11.91 -7.09 20.44
N LEU A 288 12.65 -6.53 19.49
CA LEU A 288 13.35 -7.30 18.47
C LEU A 288 14.67 -7.86 19.03
N SER A 289 14.87 -9.18 18.98
CA SER A 289 15.98 -9.86 19.69
C SER A 289 17.38 -9.64 19.07
N ASP A 290 18.42 -9.97 19.84
CA ASP A 290 19.85 -9.83 19.48
C ASP A 290 20.44 -10.95 18.59
N ARG A 291 19.65 -11.96 18.21
CA ARG A 291 20.08 -13.16 17.45
C ARG A 291 21.25 -13.96 18.07
N ILE A 292 21.49 -13.91 19.39
CA ILE A 292 22.65 -14.60 20.01
C ILE A 292 22.25 -15.77 20.92
N ALA A 293 22.73 -16.97 20.57
CA ALA A 293 22.70 -18.14 21.44
C ALA A 293 23.66 -17.95 22.65
N GLY A 294 23.10 -17.98 23.86
CA GLY A 294 23.87 -18.01 25.12
C GLY A 294 23.75 -16.77 26.02
N ASN A 295 22.91 -15.79 25.66
CA ASN A 295 22.58 -14.67 26.53
C ASN A 295 21.34 -15.02 27.38
N SER A 296 21.45 -14.99 28.71
CA SER A 296 20.38 -15.33 29.65
C SER A 296 19.74 -14.10 30.30
N GLY A 297 19.37 -13.10 29.50
CA GLY A 297 18.57 -11.97 29.95
C GLY A 297 18.53 -10.79 28.98
N PHE A 298 17.41 -10.68 28.27
CA PHE A 298 16.85 -9.47 27.64
C PHE A 298 17.90 -8.52 27.01
N GLY A 299 18.58 -8.98 25.94
CA GLY A 299 19.53 -8.17 25.16
C GLY A 299 18.93 -6.87 24.61
N SER A 300 19.79 -5.99 24.08
CA SER A 300 19.53 -4.58 23.70
C SER A 300 18.61 -4.37 22.49
N GLY A 301 17.53 -5.14 22.38
CA GLY A 301 16.55 -5.06 21.32
C GLY A 301 15.82 -3.72 21.25
N GLN A 302 15.38 -3.33 20.06
CA GLN A 302 14.47 -2.20 19.88
C GLN A 302 13.08 -2.58 20.39
N LEU A 303 12.45 -1.72 21.19
CA LEU A 303 11.03 -1.82 21.52
C LEU A 303 10.25 -1.57 20.24
N LEU A 304 9.45 -2.54 19.82
CA LEU A 304 8.64 -2.44 18.61
C LEU A 304 7.22 -1.99 18.94
N ALA A 305 6.61 -2.52 20.01
CA ALA A 305 5.31 -2.06 20.47
C ALA A 305 5.16 -2.20 22.00
N GLU A 306 4.53 -1.21 22.63
CA GLU A 306 3.98 -1.31 23.97
C GLU A 306 2.44 -1.43 23.91
N LEU A 307 1.90 -2.54 24.43
CA LEU A 307 0.47 -2.69 24.63
C LEU A 307 0.08 -2.11 25.99
N ARG A 308 -0.76 -1.06 26.02
CA ARG A 308 -1.21 -0.42 27.27
C ARG A 308 -2.65 -0.73 27.66
N GLY A 309 -2.83 -0.97 28.96
CA GLY A 309 -4.15 -1.21 29.56
C GLY A 309 -4.66 -2.65 29.40
N VAL A 310 -3.77 -3.58 29.01
CA VAL A 310 -4.14 -4.97 28.79
C VAL A 310 -3.87 -5.79 30.06
N THR A 311 -4.85 -6.57 30.51
CA THR A 311 -4.70 -7.46 31.68
C THR A 311 -4.62 -8.92 31.23
N GLY A 312 -3.87 -9.77 31.95
CA GLY A 312 -3.80 -11.22 31.68
C GLY A 312 -2.69 -11.68 30.72
N PHE A 313 -1.68 -10.85 30.42
CA PHE A 313 -0.47 -11.34 29.74
C PHE A 313 0.37 -12.16 30.73
N THR A 314 0.57 -13.43 30.45
CA THR A 314 1.65 -14.23 31.03
C THR A 314 2.56 -14.68 29.89
N ALA A 315 3.83 -14.96 30.18
CA ALA A 315 4.74 -15.56 29.20
C ALA A 315 4.19 -16.89 28.64
N ASP A 316 3.34 -17.58 29.40
CA ASP A 316 2.70 -18.85 29.02
C ASP A 316 1.51 -18.69 28.05
N ASN A 317 0.90 -17.50 27.95
CA ASN A 317 -0.23 -17.21 27.06
C ASN A 317 0.20 -16.81 25.65
N ILE A 318 1.51 -16.67 25.43
CA ILE A 318 2.07 -16.46 24.10
C ILE A 318 2.15 -17.84 23.47
N GLY A 319 1.09 -18.26 22.80
CA GLY A 319 1.14 -19.37 21.86
C GLY A 319 2.11 -18.98 20.73
N LEU A 320 3.42 -19.20 20.95
CA LEU A 320 4.48 -19.02 19.96
C LEU A 320 4.24 -20.01 18.83
N ASN A 321 3.33 -19.68 17.93
CA ASN A 321 3.23 -20.34 16.65
C ASN A 321 4.18 -19.60 15.71
N LEU A 322 5.49 -19.78 15.95
CA LEU A 322 6.53 -19.43 15.00
C LEU A 322 6.39 -20.40 13.82
N ALA A 323 5.37 -20.19 12.98
CA ALA A 323 5.32 -20.83 11.69
C ALA A 323 6.57 -20.38 10.92
N ALA A 324 7.27 -21.33 10.31
CA ALA A 324 8.52 -21.12 9.57
C ALA A 324 8.33 -20.35 8.24
N ALA A 325 7.42 -19.38 8.20
CA ALA A 325 7.13 -18.48 7.10
C ALA A 325 7.59 -17.06 7.44
N ASN A 326 7.64 -16.17 6.45
CA ASN A 326 8.06 -14.77 6.61
C ASN A 326 7.08 -13.92 7.47
N THR A 327 6.05 -14.54 8.05
CA THR A 327 5.01 -13.88 8.83
C THR A 327 4.73 -14.70 10.09
N ALA A 328 4.82 -14.08 11.26
CA ALA A 328 4.41 -14.65 12.54
C ALA A 328 3.16 -13.92 13.03
N GLN A 329 2.10 -14.66 13.36
CA GLN A 329 0.89 -14.11 13.94
C GLN A 329 0.77 -14.57 15.39
N PHE A 330 0.55 -13.62 16.29
CA PHE A 330 0.24 -13.92 17.67
C PHE A 330 -1.26 -13.76 17.88
N LEU A 331 -1.95 -14.90 17.92
CA LEU A 331 -3.31 -14.98 18.41
C LEU A 331 -3.26 -15.12 19.93
N PHE A 332 -3.72 -14.09 20.64
CA PHE A 332 -3.65 -14.07 22.10
C PHE A 332 -4.93 -14.64 22.72
N ALA A 333 -4.90 -15.92 23.11
CA ALA A 333 -5.97 -16.61 23.81
C ALA A 333 -6.08 -16.25 25.31
#